data_AF-A0A940CKW1-F1
#
_entry.id   AF-A0A940CKW1-F1
#
_cell.length_a   1.000
_cell.length_b   1.000
_cell.length_c   1.000
_cell.angle_alpha   90.00
_cell.angle_beta   90.00
_cell.angle_gamma   90.00
#
_symmetry.space_group_name_H-M   'P 1'
#
loop_
_entity.id
_entity.type
_entity.pdbx_description
1 polymer ?
#
loop_
_entity_poly.entity_id
_entity_poly.type
_entity_poly.pdbx_seq_one_letter_code
_entity_poly.pdbx_strand_id
1 'polypeptide(L)' 'MAFNVWFIIWPNQKKVLGIVEATPEEKPISLKKAVLASRVNTLLSLPMLLSMVAAQNLY' A
#
# COMPACT_ATOMS: atom_id res chain seq x y z
N MET A 1 7.56 6.02 0.63
CA MET A 1 6.84 4.74 0.33
C MET A 1 7.17 3.61 1.30
N ALA A 2 8.45 3.29 1.55
CA ALA A 2 8.84 2.08 2.30
C ALA A 2 8.16 1.92 3.67
N PHE A 3 7.98 3.01 4.42
CA PHE A 3 7.34 2.97 5.74
C PHE A 3 5.90 2.40 5.71
N ASN A 4 5.05 2.90 4.81
CA ASN A 4 3.65 2.42 4.69
C ASN A 4 3.59 0.94 4.29
N VAL A 5 4.53 0.48 3.45
CA VAL A 5 4.60 -0.92 3.00
C VAL A 5 4.97 -1.85 4.15
N TRP A 6 6.06 -1.56 4.86
CA TRP A 6 6.61 -2.47 5.87
C TRP A 6 5.84 -2.46 7.19
N PHE A 7 5.29 -1.31 7.59
CA PHE A 7 4.65 -1.16 8.90
C PHE A 7 3.12 -1.23 8.87
N ILE A 8 2.48 -0.99 7.71
CA ILE A 8 1.02 -0.96 7.60
C ILE A 8 0.51 -2.03 6.64
N ILE A 9 0.98 -2.05 5.40
CA ILE A 9 0.45 -2.97 4.38
C ILE A 9 0.84 -4.42 4.70
N TRP A 10 2.13 -4.68 4.96
CA TRP A 10 2.64 -6.03 5.17
C TRP A 10 2.08 -6.76 6.40
N PRO A 11 1.96 -6.15 7.59
CA PRO A 11 1.35 -6.81 8.75
C PRO A 11 -0.13 -7.15 8.52
N ASN A 12 -0.87 -6.26 7.86
CA ASN A 12 -2.28 -6.48 7.55
C ASN A 12 -2.46 -7.56 6.46
N GLN A 13 -1.57 -7.61 5.46
CA GLN A 13 -1.55 -8.67 4.46
C GLN A 13 -1.24 -10.04 5.07
N LYS A 14 -0.29 -10.12 6.02
CA LYS A 14 0.02 -11.37 6.73
C LYS A 14 -1.19 -11.94 7.49
N LYS A 15 -2.03 -11.09 8.09
CA LYS A 15 -3.30 -11.49 8.73
C LYS A 15 -4.34 -12.01 7.73
N VAL A 16 -4.44 -11.39 6.56
CA VAL A 16 -5.38 -11.82 5.49
C VAL A 16 -4.93 -13.12 4.84
N LEU A 17 -3.63 -13.28 4.58
CA LEU A 17 -3.03 -14.47 3.98
C LEU A 17 -2.99 -15.68 4.94
N GLY A 18 -3.40 -15.49 6.21
CA GLY A 18 -3.38 -16.55 7.22
C GLY A 18 -1.98 -16.93 7.70
N ILE A 19 -0.97 -16.09 7.44
CA ILE A 19 0.39 -16.24 7.98
C ILE A 19 0.40 -15.94 9.49
N VAL A 20 -0.52 -15.08 9.93
CA VAL A 20 -0.76 -14.76 11.35
C VAL A 20 -2.20 -15.11 11.68
N GLU A 21 -2.42 -15.77 12.82
CA GLU A 21 -3.76 -16.04 13.33
C GLU A 21 -4.52 -14.73 13.54
N ALA A 22 -5.67 -14.61 12.88
CA ALA A 22 -6.57 -13.49 12.97
C ALA A 22 -7.99 -14.02 12.89
N THR A 23 -8.88 -13.45 13.69
CA THR A 23 -10.27 -13.89 13.70
C THR A 23 -10.93 -13.62 12.34
N PRO A 24 -11.98 -14.36 11.95
CA PRO A 24 -12.68 -14.15 10.68
C PRO A 24 -13.19 -12.71 10.50
N GLU A 25 -13.47 -12.02 11.61
CA GLU A 25 -13.96 -10.63 11.66
C GLU A 25 -12.83 -9.60 11.46
N GLU A 26 -11.59 -9.93 11.84
CA GLU A 26 -10.43 -9.05 11.70
C GLU A 26 -9.83 -9.07 10.29
N LYS A 27 -10.01 -10.17 9.55
CA LYS A 27 -9.55 -10.31 8.16
C LYS A 27 -10.09 -9.21 7.22
N PRO A 28 -11.42 -8.93 7.16
CA PRO A 28 -11.93 -7.87 6.29
C PRO A 28 -11.49 -6.47 6.73
N ILE A 29 -11.31 -6.22 8.03
CA ILE A 29 -10.81 -4.94 8.56
C ILE A 29 -9.35 -4.73 8.15
N SER A 30 -8.52 -5.77 8.28
CA SER A 30 -7.11 -5.75 7.90
C SER A 30 -6.95 -5.56 6.39
N LEU A 31 -7.78 -6.22 5.58
CA LEU A 31 -7.81 -6.04 4.13
C LEU A 31 -8.14 -4.58 3.75
N LYS A 32 -9.17 -3.99 4.36
CA LYS A 32 -9.54 -2.58 4.11
C LYS A 32 -8.39 -1.62 4.44
N LYS A 33 -7.71 -1.83 5.57
CA LYS A 33 -6.54 -1.03 5.97
C LYS A 33 -5.39 -1.16 4.98
N ALA A 34 -5.09 -2.39 4.52
CA ALA A 34 -4.06 -2.63 3.52
C ALA A 34 -4.38 -1.94 2.18
N VAL A 35 -5.62 -2.05 1.69
CA VAL A 35 -6.05 -1.42 0.44
C VAL A 35 -6.01 0.11 0.52
N LEU A 36 -6.47 0.69 1.64
CA LEU A 36 -6.44 2.14 1.82
C LEU A 36 -5.01 2.67 1.87
N ALA A 37 -4.11 2.00 2.59
CA ALA A 37 -2.70 2.35 2.63
C ALA A 37 -2.01 2.21 1.26
N SER A 38 -2.36 1.17 0.48
CA SER A 38 -1.88 1.02 -0.90
C SER A 38 -2.30 2.18 -1.80
N ARG A 39 -3.55 2.65 -1.69
CA ARG A 39 -4.05 3.80 -2.47
C ARG A 39 -3.33 5.10 -2.12
N VAL A 40 -3.11 5.35 -0.83
CA VAL A 40 -2.32 6.51 -0.39
C VAL A 40 -0.89 6.43 -0.91
N ASN A 41 -0.29 5.24 -0.91
CA ASN A 41 1.04 5.04 -1.45
C ASN A 41 1.09 5.34 -2.97
N THR A 42 0.09 4.90 -3.74
CA THR A 42 -0.02 5.24 -5.17
C THR A 42 -0.17 6.74 -5.41
N LEU A 43 -0.99 7.44 -4.62
CA LEU A 43 -1.14 8.89 -4.71
C LEU A 43 0.17 9.64 -4.39
N LEU A 44 0.96 9.13 -3.44
CA LEU A 44 2.26 9.69 -3.13
C LEU A 44 3.31 9.41 -4.21
N SER A 45 3.13 8.35 -5.02
CA SER A 45 3.99 8.04 -6.17
C SER A 45 3.70 8.89 -7.41
N LEU A 46 2.50 9.46 -7.51
CA LEU A 46 2.03 10.23 -8.68
C LEU A 46 2.92 11.45 -9.00
N PRO A 47 3.31 12.31 -8.04
CA PRO A 47 4.19 13.45 -8.31
C PRO A 47 5.53 13.04 -8.92
N MET A 48 6.15 11.98 -8.40
CA MET A 48 7.40 11.43 -8.93
C MET A 48 7.20 10.93 -10.37
N LEU A 49 6.10 10.20 -10.62
CA LEU A 49 5.79 9.67 -11.95
C LEU A 49 5.51 10.80 -12.96
N LEU A 50 4.83 11.86 -12.54
CA LEU A 50 4.63 13.07 -13.34
C LEU A 50 5.94 13.78 -13.66
N SER A 51 6.86 13.90 -12.69
CA SER A 51 8.18 14.49 -12.92
C SER A 51 9.01 13.65 -13.91
N MET A 52 8.93 12.33 -13.84
CA MET A 52 9.62 11.44 -14.79
C MET A 52 9.05 11.58 -16.21
N VAL A 53 7.72 11.64 -16.35
CA VAL A 53 7.07 11.86 -17.66
C VAL A 53 7.43 13.24 -18.21
N ALA A 54 7.37 14.29 -17.38
CA ALA A 54 7.76 15.63 -17.80
C ALA A 54 9.22 15.70 -18.25
N ALA A 55 10.15 15.08 -17.52
CA ALA A 55 11.56 14.98 -17.89
C ALA A 55 11.78 14.23 -19.22
N GLN A 56 11.00 13.17 -19.48
CA GLN A 56 11.10 12.41 -20.72
C GLN A 56 10.58 13.16 -21.95
N ASN A 57 9.65 14.12 -21.78
CA ASN A 57 9.08 14.93 -22.87
C ASN A 57 9.71 16.33 -22.99
N LEU A 58 10.78 16.60 -22.23
CA LEU A 58 11.53 17.86 -22.26
C LEU A 58 12.62 17.89 -23.35
N TYR A 59 12.81 16.79 -24.08
CA TYR A 59 13.66 16.62 -25.27
C TYR A 59 12.94 15.77 -26.31
#